data_AF-A0A2N5N728-F1
#
_entry.id   AF-A0A2N5N728-F1
#
_cell.length_a   1.000
_cell.length_b   1.000
_cell.length_c   1.000
_cell.angle_alpha   90.00
_cell.angle_beta   90.00
_cell.angle_gamma   90.00
#
_symmetry.space_group_name_H-M   'P 1'
#
loop_
_entity.id
_entity.type
_entity.pdbx_description
1 polymer ?
#
loop_
_entity_poly.entity_id
_entity_poly.type
_entity_poly.pdbx_seq_one_letter_code
_entity_poly.pdbx_strand_id
1 'polypeptide(L)'
;MLPKKELIRVVRTPDGQISIDLTGKKSGRGAYLKGTAENFRLAKKSKALDRALKQAVPPEIYDQLEREFISVEEQFLAAKAQEDDEDGE
;
A
#
# COMPACT_ATOMS: atom_id res chain seq x y z
N MET A 1 -16.37 2.45 6.01
CA MET A 1 -14.92 2.52 6.32
C MET A 1 -14.32 1.21 5.81
N LEU A 2 -13.21 1.23 5.04
CA LEU A 2 -12.61 -0.01 4.55
C LEU A 2 -12.00 -0.81 5.71
N PRO A 3 -12.11 -2.15 5.71
CA PRO A 3 -11.42 -2.98 6.70
C PRO A 3 -9.92 -2.69 6.69
N LYS A 4 -9.32 -2.60 7.88
CA LYS A 4 -7.88 -2.31 8.01
C LYS A 4 -7.00 -3.35 7.30
N LYS A 5 -7.50 -4.58 7.15
CA LYS A 5 -6.88 -5.69 6.41
C LYS A 5 -6.72 -5.40 4.91
N GLU A 6 -7.55 -4.53 4.33
CA GLU A 6 -7.52 -4.19 2.89
C GLU A 6 -6.68 -2.93 2.59
N LEU A 7 -6.02 -2.37 3.59
CA LEU A 7 -5.24 -1.14 3.45
C LEU A 7 -3.74 -1.47 3.42
N ILE A 8 -3.04 -0.92 2.44
CA ILE A 8 -1.59 -0.96 2.36
C ILE A 8 -1.04 0.36 2.91
N ARG A 9 -0.14 0.28 3.89
CA ARG A 9 0.57 1.45 4.41
C ARG A 9 1.86 1.64 3.62
N VAL A 10 2.07 2.85 3.10
CA VAL A 10 3.37 3.32 2.64
C VAL A 10 3.98 4.17 3.75
N VAL A 11 5.21 3.88 4.16
CA VAL A 11 5.90 4.61 5.23
C VAL A 11 7.15 5.28 4.69
N ARG A 12 7.38 6.51 5.15
CA ARG A 12 8.68 7.16 5.11
C ARG A 12 9.35 7.03 6.46
N THR A 13 10.46 6.31 6.50
CA THR A 13 11.30 6.11 7.70
C THR A 13 12.11 7.38 8.04
N PRO A 14 12.69 7.49 9.24
CA PRO A 14 13.47 8.67 9.65
C PRO A 14 14.71 8.94 8.79
N ASP A 15 15.29 7.91 8.16
CA ASP A 15 16.39 8.00 7.21
C ASP A 15 15.95 8.47 5.80
N GLY A 16 14.66 8.70 5.60
CA GLY A 16 14.10 9.17 4.33
C GLY A 16 13.74 8.06 3.34
N GLN A 17 13.95 6.78 3.68
CA GLN A 17 13.54 5.65 2.84
C GLN A 17 12.00 5.53 2.80
N ILE A 18 11.47 5.17 1.64
CA ILE A 18 10.03 4.99 1.41
C ILE A 18 9.77 3.55 1.00
N SER A 19 8.90 2.84 1.74
CA SER A 19 8.56 1.44 1.46
C SER A 19 7.15 1.08 1.92
N ILE A 20 6.64 -0.07 1.48
CA ILE A 20 5.42 -0.67 2.02
C ILE A 20 5.65 -1.20 3.45
N ASP A 21 4.63 -1.07 4.29
CA ASP A 21 4.56 -1.59 5.65
C ASP A 21 3.21 -2.27 5.93
N LEU A 22 3.07 -3.54 5.57
CA LEU A 22 1.87 -4.31 5.88
C LEU A 22 1.69 -4.56 7.39
N THR A 23 2.77 -4.45 8.17
CA THR A 23 2.72 -4.69 9.62
C THR A 23 2.20 -3.49 10.41
N GLY A 24 2.33 -2.28 9.84
CA GLY A 24 2.08 -1.02 10.53
C GLY A 24 3.09 -0.68 11.64
N LYS A 25 4.15 -1.48 11.80
CA LYS A 25 5.13 -1.35 12.90
C LYS A 25 6.33 -0.47 12.55
N LYS A 26 6.58 -0.17 11.27
CA LYS A 26 7.74 0.64 10.87
C LYS A 26 7.57 2.08 11.38
N SER A 27 8.59 2.60 12.05
CA SER A 27 8.61 3.97 12.54
C SER A 27 8.67 4.97 11.39
N GLY A 28 7.98 6.10 11.55
CA GLY A 28 8.00 7.19 10.57
C GLY A 28 6.61 7.64 10.13
N ARG A 29 6.57 8.46 9.08
CA ARG A 29 5.34 9.06 8.58
C ARG A 29 4.68 8.11 7.59
N GLY A 30 3.45 7.68 7.88
CA GLY A 30 2.71 6.73 7.05
C GLY A 30 1.57 7.38 6.28
N ALA A 31 1.25 6.79 5.13
CA ALA A 31 0.05 7.04 4.33
C ALA A 31 -0.61 5.70 4.02
N TYR A 32 -1.94 5.62 4.15
CA TYR A 32 -2.69 4.42 3.82
C TYR A 32 -3.38 4.59 2.47
N LEU A 33 -3.30 3.55 1.65
CA LEU A 33 -4.00 3.42 0.38
C LEU A 33 -4.83 2.15 0.42
N LYS A 34 -5.96 2.14 -0.29
CA LYS A 34 -6.65 0.88 -0.57
C LYS A 34 -5.68 -0.03 -1.33
N GLY A 35 -5.63 -1.30 -0.96
CA GLY A 35 -4.68 -2.28 -1.51
C GLY A 35 -4.95 -2.71 -2.95
N THR A 36 -5.36 -1.78 -3.82
CA THR A 36 -5.57 -2.04 -5.25
C THR A 36 -4.61 -1.21 -6.09
N ALA A 37 -4.09 -1.81 -7.18
CA ALA A 37 -3.18 -1.14 -8.09
C ALA A 37 -3.80 0.12 -8.72
N GLU A 38 -5.11 0.12 -8.95
CA GLU A 38 -5.82 1.30 -9.46
C GLU A 38 -5.72 2.51 -8.53
N ASN A 39 -5.93 2.30 -7.22
CA ASN A 39 -5.80 3.38 -6.23
C ASN A 39 -4.37 3.89 -6.16
N PHE A 40 -3.39 3.00 -6.29
CA PHE A 40 -1.99 3.40 -6.35
C PHE A 40 -1.69 4.26 -7.58
N ARG A 41 -2.18 3.89 -8.77
CA ARG A 41 -1.98 4.68 -10.00
C ARG A 41 -2.56 6.10 -9.88
N LEU A 42 -3.74 6.23 -9.26
CA LEU A 42 -4.33 7.53 -8.96
C LEU A 42 -3.47 8.36 -7.99
N ALA A 43 -2.94 7.72 -6.95
CA ALA A 43 -2.02 8.36 -6.00
C ALA A 43 -0.72 8.80 -6.68
N LYS A 44 -0.15 7.99 -7.57
CA LYS A 44 1.04 8.30 -8.38
C LYS A 44 0.78 9.49 -9.31
N LYS A 45 -0.30 9.45 -10.09
CA LYS A 45 -0.67 10.53 -11.03
C LYS A 45 -0.85 11.87 -10.32
N SER A 46 -1.48 11.86 -9.14
CA SER A 46 -1.74 13.06 -8.37
C SER A 46 -0.56 13.49 -7.48
N LYS A 47 0.51 12.68 -7.36
CA LYS A 47 1.58 12.83 -6.37
C LYS A 47 1.06 12.90 -4.92
N ALA A 48 0.06 12.08 -4.60
CA ALA A 48 -0.55 12.06 -3.28
C ALA A 48 0.45 11.64 -2.19
N LEU A 49 1.33 10.68 -2.49
CA LEU A 49 2.34 10.22 -1.53
C LEU A 49 3.36 11.31 -1.19
N ASP A 50 3.72 12.18 -2.14
CA ASP A 50 4.63 13.30 -1.85
C ASP A 50 4.09 14.19 -0.73
N ARG A 51 2.80 14.55 -0.84
CA ARG A 51 2.11 15.41 0.14
C ARG A 51 1.89 14.67 1.45
N ALA A 52 1.44 13.41 1.37
CA ALA A 52 1.13 12.60 2.53
C ALA A 52 2.39 12.32 3.35
N LEU A 53 3.50 11.98 2.69
CA LEU A 53 4.79 11.67 3.32
C LEU A 53 5.63 12.93 3.59
N LYS A 54 5.25 14.11 3.08
CA LYS A 54 6.01 15.38 3.20
C LYS A 54 7.44 15.26 2.64
N GLN A 55 7.60 14.60 1.49
CA GLN A 55 8.87 14.45 0.78
C GLN A 55 8.60 14.15 -0.69
N ALA A 56 9.42 14.66 -1.60
CA ALA A 56 9.35 14.28 -3.01
C ALA A 56 9.66 12.78 -3.16
N VAL A 57 8.76 12.03 -3.78
CA VAL A 57 8.94 10.60 -4.03
C VAL A 57 9.53 10.45 -5.44
N PRO A 58 10.73 9.86 -5.60
CA PRO A 58 11.32 9.65 -6.92
C PRO A 58 10.43 8.75 -7.81
N PRO A 59 10.39 8.96 -9.14
CA PRO A 59 9.58 8.13 -10.06
C PRO A 59 9.86 6.63 -9.94
N GLU A 60 11.12 6.27 -9.80
CA GLU A 60 11.63 4.91 -9.62
C GLU A 60 11.11 4.26 -8.33
N ILE A 61 10.92 5.05 -7.26
CA ILE A 61 10.25 4.56 -6.03
C ILE A 61 8.76 4.37 -6.28
N TYR A 62 8.10 5.25 -7.04
CA TYR A 62 6.71 5.02 -7.44
C TYR A 62 6.54 3.75 -8.27
N ASP A 63 7.44 3.50 -9.22
CA ASP A 63 7.40 2.30 -10.06
C ASP A 63 7.65 1.02 -9.25
N GLN A 64 8.59 1.06 -8.30
CA GLN A 64 8.82 -0.02 -7.36
C GLN A 64 7.56 -0.30 -6.53
N LEU A 65 7.01 0.73 -5.89
CA LEU A 65 5.82 0.61 -5.05
C LEU A 65 4.63 0.09 -5.86
N GLU A 66 4.45 0.49 -7.13
CA GLU A 66 3.37 -0.01 -7.97
C GLU A 66 3.43 -1.53 -8.17
N ARG A 67 4.64 -2.08 -8.41
CA ARG A 67 4.86 -3.52 -8.53
C ARG A 67 4.56 -4.25 -7.23
N GLU A 68 5.00 -3.69 -6.11
CA GLU A 68 4.72 -4.26 -4.79
C GLU A 68 3.21 -4.23 -4.47
N PHE A 69 2.50 -3.16 -4.83
CA PHE A 69 1.04 -3.06 -4.67
C PHE A 69 0.29 -4.14 -5.45
N ILE A 70 0.68 -4.42 -6.70
CA ILE A 70 0.08 -5.49 -7.51
C ILE A 70 0.27 -6.84 -6.82
N SER A 71 1.49 -7.14 -6.34
CA SER A 71 1.77 -8.40 -5.65
C SER A 71 0.97 -8.55 -4.35
N VAL A 72 0.79 -7.48 -3.59
CA VAL A 72 -0.01 -7.51 -2.36
C VAL A 72 -1.51 -7.61 -2.65
N GLU A 73 -2.00 -6.95 -3.70
CA GLU A 73 -3.38 -7.08 -4.16
C GLU A 73 -3.73 -8.52 -4.50
N GLU A 74 -2.85 -9.22 -5.23
CA GLU A 74 -3.00 -10.65 -5.54
C GLU A 74 -3.07 -11.50 -4.26
N GLN A 75 -2.22 -11.22 -3.27
CA GLN A 75 -2.25 -11.92 -1.97
C GLN A 75 -3.57 -11.68 -1.21
N PHE A 76 -4.11 -10.46 -1.24
CA PHE A 76 -5.39 -10.15 -0.60
C PHE A 76 -6.56 -10.85 -1.30
N LEU A 77 -6.57 -10.89 -2.63
CA LEU A 77 -7.59 -11.60 -3.41
C LEU A 77 -7.53 -13.10 -3.15
N ALA A 78 -6.33 -13.69 -3.09
CA ALA A 78 -6.15 -15.11 -2.79
C ALA A 78 -6.61 -15.46 -1.37
N ALA A 79 -6.25 -14.64 -0.37
CA ALA A 79 -6.68 -14.86 1.02
C ALA A 79 -8.20 -14.76 1.17
N LYS A 80 -8.83 -13.81 0.46
CA LYS A 80 -10.29 -13.64 0.48
C LYS A 80 -11.02 -14.82 -0.16
N ALA A 81 -10.52 -15.34 -1.28
CA ALA A 81 -11.10 -16.53 -1.91
C ALA A 81 -11.06 -17.76 -1.00
N GLN A 82 -10.00 -17.90 -0.18
CA GLN A 82 -9.89 -18.97 0.81
C GLN A 82 -10.84 -18.78 2.01
N GLU A 83 -11.02 -17.54 2.50
CA GLU A 83 -11.97 -17.25 3.58
C GLU A 83 -13.42 -17.51 3.13
N ASP A 84 -13.78 -17.18 1.88
CA ASP A 84 -15.13 -17.38 1.33
C ASP A 84 -15.47 -18.89 1.14
N ASP A 85 -14.48 -19.77 0.98
CA ASP A 85 -14.66 -21.22 0.87
C ASP A 85 -14.82 -21.92 2.24
N GLU A 86 -14.29 -21.35 3.34
CA GLU A 86 -14.36 -21.92 4.70
C GLU A 86 -15.68 -21.59 5.44
N ASP A 87 -16.33 -20.46 5.13
CA ASP A 87 -17.63 -20.07 5.72
C ASP A 87 -18.84 -20.76 5.05
N GLY A 88 -18.59 -21.63 4.06
CA GLY A 88 -19.59 -22.37 3.29
C GLY A 88 -19.88 -23.81 3.77
N GLU A 89 -19.22 -24.29 4.83
CA GLU A 89 -19.47 -25.60 5.49
C GLU A 89 -20.25 -25.48 6.81
#